data_AF-A0A3M1GC92-F1
#
_entry.id   AF-A0A3M1GC92-F1
#
_cell.length_a   1.000
_cell.length_b   1.000
_cell.length_c   1.000
_cell.angle_alpha   90.00
_cell.angle_beta   90.00
_cell.angle_gamma   90.00
#
_symmetry.space_group_name_H-M   'P 1'
#
loop_
_entity.id
_entity.type
_entity.pdbx_description
1 polymer ?
#
loop_
_entity_poly.entity_id
_entity_poly.type
_entity_poly.pdbx_seq_one_letter_code
_entity_poly.pdbx_strand_id
1 'polypeptide(L)'
;SAYGVDIRHRASTWRGGPVRAHMTDLARALGDLGVWVRLHYVYPYPHVDDIIPLMADGRLLPYLDIPFQHASPAVLKAMRRPADQERVLARVQAWRRAVPDLTIRSTFIVGFPGETEDDFQLLLDWLAEAALDRVGCFKYEAVDGAAANDLDGAVPEALKEERWHRLMAAQQAISTRRLAAKRGQVLDVLIDEIDGDAGPIGRSKGDAPEIDGLVYVAGACDAKPGDILQVRIEDSDAYDLYGTAVG
;
A
#
# COMPACT_ATOMS: atom_id res chain seq x y z
N SER A 1 -1.81 13.18 -24.59
CA SER A 1 -1.10 12.21 -23.73
C SER A 1 -1.90 12.06 -22.46
N ALA A 2 -2.26 10.84 -22.05
CA ALA A 2 -2.93 10.58 -20.76
C ALA A 2 -2.01 10.88 -19.55
N TYR A 3 -0.71 11.06 -19.79
CA TYR A 3 0.33 11.26 -18.78
C TYR A 3 0.82 12.71 -18.67
N GLY A 4 0.07 13.67 -19.22
CA GLY A 4 0.46 15.09 -19.21
C GLY A 4 1.67 15.40 -20.11
N VAL A 5 2.29 16.56 -19.85
CA VAL A 5 3.49 17.06 -20.55
C VAL A 5 4.66 17.00 -19.58
N ASP A 6 5.74 16.32 -19.97
CA ASP A 6 6.98 16.30 -19.19
C ASP A 6 7.65 17.67 -19.25
N ILE A 7 7.52 18.42 -18.15
CA ILE A 7 8.17 19.73 -17.96
C ILE A 7 9.59 19.59 -17.40
N ARG A 8 10.11 18.36 -17.26
CA ARG A 8 11.39 18.02 -16.65
C ARG A 8 11.48 18.64 -15.25
N HIS A 9 12.67 19.00 -14.81
CA HIS A 9 12.89 19.65 -13.50
C HIS A 9 12.69 21.18 -13.54
N ARG A 10 11.79 21.69 -14.40
CA ARG A 10 11.53 23.14 -14.47
C ARG A 10 11.16 23.66 -13.08
N ALA A 11 11.87 24.69 -12.62
CA ALA A 11 11.61 25.30 -11.34
C ALA A 11 10.44 26.29 -11.41
N SER A 12 9.66 26.36 -10.34
CA SER A 12 8.66 27.39 -10.06
C SER A 12 8.91 27.99 -8.67
N THR A 13 8.40 29.20 -8.43
CA THR A 13 8.55 29.85 -7.12
C THR A 13 7.39 29.45 -6.21
N TRP A 14 7.69 28.95 -5.02
CA TRP A 14 6.71 28.62 -3.98
C TRP A 14 7.25 29.08 -2.61
N ARG A 15 6.43 29.82 -1.84
CA ARG A 15 6.78 30.38 -0.52
C ARG A 15 8.17 31.05 -0.48
N GLY A 16 8.53 31.78 -1.55
CA GLY A 16 9.77 32.54 -1.63
C GLY A 16 11.03 31.75 -2.04
N GLY A 17 10.90 30.46 -2.34
CA GLY A 17 12.00 29.62 -2.82
C GLY A 17 11.70 28.90 -4.14
N PRO A 18 12.73 28.46 -4.88
CA PRO A 18 12.55 27.63 -6.06
C PRO A 18 12.17 26.19 -5.66
N VAL A 19 11.14 25.66 -6.29
CA VAL A 19 10.72 24.25 -6.21
C VAL A 19 10.82 23.66 -7.59
N ARG A 20 11.58 22.57 -7.75
CA ARG A 20 11.68 21.89 -9.05
C ARG A 20 10.44 21.03 -9.25
N ALA A 21 10.03 20.88 -10.51
CA ALA A 21 9.08 19.85 -10.91
C ALA A 21 9.73 18.45 -10.78
N HIS A 22 9.84 17.98 -9.54
CA HIS A 22 10.37 16.68 -9.15
C HIS A 22 9.52 16.13 -8.00
N MET A 23 9.27 14.83 -7.99
CA MET A 23 8.37 14.18 -7.04
C MET A 23 8.76 14.49 -5.58
N THR A 24 10.05 14.38 -5.22
CA THR A 24 10.54 14.63 -3.86
C THR A 24 10.37 16.08 -3.41
N ASP A 25 10.57 17.05 -4.33
CA ASP A 25 10.44 18.47 -4.01
C ASP A 25 8.96 18.84 -3.84
N LEU A 26 8.08 18.30 -4.69
CA LEU A 26 6.63 18.42 -4.55
C LEU A 26 6.14 17.79 -3.24
N ALA A 27 6.56 16.57 -2.94
CA ALA A 27 6.16 15.85 -1.74
C ALA A 27 6.57 16.59 -0.46
N ARG A 28 7.79 17.15 -0.43
CA ARG A 28 8.25 18.00 0.68
C ARG A 28 7.37 19.24 0.83
N ALA A 29 7.09 19.95 -0.26
CA ALA A 29 6.28 21.17 -0.23
C ALA A 29 4.82 20.91 0.18
N LEU A 30 4.25 19.76 -0.20
CA LEU A 30 2.93 19.32 0.26
C LEU A 30 2.92 19.02 1.76
N GLY A 31 3.97 18.37 2.28
CA GLY A 31 4.09 18.08 3.71
C GLY A 31 4.15 19.34 4.59
N ASP A 32 4.63 20.46 4.06
CA ASP A 32 4.68 21.76 4.75
C ASP A 32 3.31 22.48 4.85
N LEU A 33 2.23 21.84 4.39
CA LEU A 33 0.87 22.38 4.48
C LEU A 33 0.18 22.07 5.82
N GLY A 34 0.74 21.17 6.64
CA GLY A 34 0.15 20.79 7.94
C GLY A 34 -1.08 19.88 7.81
N VAL A 35 -1.24 19.22 6.67
CA VAL A 35 -2.29 18.22 6.41
C VAL A 35 -1.65 16.86 6.16
N TRP A 36 -2.43 15.79 6.30
CA TRP A 36 -1.99 14.45 5.93
C TRP A 36 -1.79 14.36 4.42
N VAL A 37 -0.58 13.96 4.01
CA VAL A 37 -0.21 13.75 2.60
C VAL A 37 0.14 12.29 2.41
N ARG A 38 -0.66 11.59 1.60
CA ARG A 38 -0.49 10.17 1.26
C ARG A 38 -0.09 10.03 -0.21
N LEU A 39 0.87 9.15 -0.50
CA LEU A 39 1.28 8.86 -1.87
C LEU A 39 0.64 7.56 -2.36
N HIS A 40 0.01 7.61 -3.54
CA HIS A 40 -0.58 6.46 -4.22
C HIS A 40 0.13 6.17 -5.54
N TYR A 41 0.04 4.93 -6.00
CA TYR A 41 0.57 4.50 -7.31
C TYR A 41 2.06 4.82 -7.51
N VAL A 42 2.85 4.61 -6.45
CA VAL A 42 4.29 4.86 -6.48
C VAL A 42 4.96 3.72 -7.23
N TYR A 43 5.54 4.01 -8.39
CA TYR A 43 6.26 2.98 -9.15
C TYR A 43 7.59 2.64 -8.45
N PRO A 44 7.99 1.35 -8.33
CA PRO A 44 9.14 0.90 -7.54
C PRO A 44 10.52 1.24 -8.14
N TYR A 45 10.71 2.47 -8.64
CA TYR A 45 12.01 2.95 -9.10
C TYR A 45 12.95 3.26 -7.93
N PRO A 46 14.28 3.31 -8.16
CA PRO A 46 15.24 3.64 -7.11
C PRO A 46 14.96 4.96 -6.38
N HIS A 47 14.39 5.96 -7.05
CA HIS A 47 14.09 7.27 -6.46
C HIS A 47 12.99 7.24 -5.38
N VAL A 48 12.29 6.12 -5.20
CA VAL A 48 11.38 5.94 -4.06
C VAL A 48 12.15 6.01 -2.73
N ASP A 49 13.43 5.65 -2.72
CA ASP A 49 14.26 5.77 -1.52
C ASP A 49 14.39 7.24 -1.06
N ASP A 50 14.27 8.21 -1.97
CA ASP A 50 14.39 9.64 -1.67
C ASP A 50 13.19 10.21 -0.89
N ILE A 51 12.04 9.52 -0.90
CA ILE A 51 10.83 9.96 -0.15
C ILE A 51 10.72 9.32 1.24
N ILE A 52 11.46 8.26 1.51
CA ILE A 52 11.44 7.56 2.82
C ILE A 52 11.83 8.50 3.98
N PRO A 53 12.87 9.35 3.88
CA PRO A 53 13.18 10.32 4.93
C PRO A 53 12.03 11.30 5.20
N LEU A 54 11.24 11.67 4.19
CA LEU A 54 10.10 12.57 4.36
C LEU A 54 8.97 11.91 5.18
N MET A 55 8.82 10.58 5.07
CA MET A 55 7.89 9.82 5.91
C MET A 55 8.41 9.69 7.34
N ALA A 56 9.71 9.40 7.51
CA ALA A 56 10.36 9.33 8.82
C ALA A 56 10.25 10.66 9.60
N ASP A 57 10.36 11.79 8.90
CA ASP A 57 10.24 13.14 9.46
C ASP A 57 8.76 13.57 9.70
N GLY A 58 7.78 12.73 9.37
CA GLY A 58 6.35 13.01 9.53
C GLY A 58 5.77 14.03 8.53
N ARG A 59 6.52 14.37 7.46
CA ARG A 59 6.06 15.28 6.39
C ARG A 59 5.08 14.58 5.44
N LEU A 60 5.25 13.28 5.27
CA LEU A 60 4.35 12.41 4.53
C LEU A 60 3.82 11.34 5.48
N LEU A 61 2.61 10.85 5.21
CA LEU A 61 2.14 9.67 5.91
C LEU A 61 3.05 8.47 5.61
N PRO A 62 3.32 7.60 6.60
CA PRO A 62 4.13 6.40 6.44
C PRO A 62 3.32 5.32 5.69
N TYR A 63 3.03 5.58 4.42
CA TYR A 63 2.21 4.73 3.55
C TYR A 63 2.74 4.73 2.13
N LEU A 64 2.97 3.52 1.59
CA LEU A 64 3.41 3.31 0.22
C LEU A 64 2.50 2.31 -0.48
N ASP A 65 1.84 2.76 -1.54
CA ASP A 65 1.11 1.90 -2.48
C ASP A 65 1.98 1.67 -3.72
N ILE A 66 2.59 0.47 -3.78
CA ILE A 66 3.57 0.08 -4.78
C ILE A 66 3.10 -1.21 -5.45
N PRO A 67 2.74 -1.18 -6.74
CA PRO A 67 2.22 -2.36 -7.41
C PRO A 67 3.35 -3.29 -7.88
N PHE A 68 3.70 -4.30 -7.07
CA PHE A 68 4.77 -5.25 -7.40
C PHE A 68 4.43 -6.24 -8.53
N GLN A 69 3.14 -6.55 -8.72
CA GLN A 69 2.58 -7.47 -9.72
C GLN A 69 2.89 -8.95 -9.51
N HIS A 70 4.15 -9.31 -9.29
CA HIS A 70 4.58 -10.67 -8.99
C HIS A 70 5.91 -10.62 -8.22
N ALA A 71 6.39 -11.78 -7.76
CA ALA A 71 7.73 -11.93 -7.19
C ALA A 71 8.67 -12.84 -8.02
N SER A 72 8.14 -13.56 -9.02
CA SER A 72 8.95 -14.50 -9.81
C SER A 72 9.72 -13.71 -10.87
N PRO A 73 11.06 -13.81 -10.95
CA PRO A 73 11.83 -13.15 -11.98
C PRO A 73 11.38 -13.53 -13.41
N ALA A 74 10.97 -14.79 -13.62
CA ALA A 74 10.51 -15.26 -14.92
C ALA A 74 9.19 -14.58 -15.32
N VAL A 75 8.21 -14.56 -14.41
CA VAL A 75 6.90 -13.93 -14.65
C VAL A 75 7.05 -12.42 -14.78
N LEU A 76 7.83 -11.77 -13.92
CA LEU A 76 8.09 -10.33 -13.99
C LEU A 76 8.76 -9.91 -15.30
N LYS A 77 9.72 -10.70 -15.79
CA LYS A 77 10.32 -10.51 -17.11
C LYS A 77 9.29 -10.63 -18.23
N ALA A 78 8.39 -11.61 -18.16
CA ALA A 78 7.31 -11.79 -19.12
C ALA A 78 6.28 -10.63 -19.09
N MET A 79 6.03 -10.06 -17.89
CA MET A 79 5.27 -8.82 -17.69
C MET A 79 6.03 -7.55 -18.15
N ARG A 80 7.24 -7.68 -18.70
CA ARG A 80 8.12 -6.57 -19.12
C ARG A 80 8.46 -5.60 -17.98
N ARG A 81 8.58 -6.12 -16.76
CA ARG A 81 9.01 -5.32 -15.61
C ARG A 81 10.54 -5.16 -15.58
N PRO A 82 11.07 -4.03 -15.07
CA PRO A 82 12.51 -3.83 -14.96
C PRO A 82 13.16 -4.84 -14.01
N ALA A 83 14.37 -5.30 -14.34
CA ALA A 83 15.11 -6.32 -13.58
C ALA A 83 15.46 -5.93 -12.12
N ASP A 84 15.41 -4.64 -11.76
CA ASP A 84 15.67 -4.18 -10.38
C ASP A 84 14.60 -4.62 -9.36
N GLN A 85 13.52 -5.30 -9.82
CA GLN A 85 12.56 -5.93 -8.91
C GLN A 85 13.15 -7.08 -8.07
N GLU A 86 14.29 -7.66 -8.46
CA GLU A 86 14.98 -8.72 -7.70
C GLU A 86 15.43 -8.26 -6.29
N ARG A 87 15.53 -6.93 -6.05
CA ARG A 87 15.95 -6.35 -4.77
C ARG A 87 14.80 -5.80 -3.92
N VAL A 88 13.55 -5.98 -4.35
CA VAL A 88 12.39 -5.35 -3.70
C VAL A 88 12.27 -5.76 -2.24
N LEU A 89 12.49 -7.03 -1.92
CA LEU A 89 12.39 -7.52 -0.55
C LEU A 89 13.39 -6.83 0.39
N ALA A 90 14.66 -6.74 -0.01
CA ALA A 90 15.69 -6.04 0.74
C ALA A 90 15.36 -4.55 0.91
N ARG A 91 14.73 -3.95 -0.12
CA ARG A 91 14.28 -2.56 -0.10
C ARG A 91 13.11 -2.35 0.87
N VAL A 92 12.10 -3.22 0.84
CA VAL A 92 10.99 -3.24 1.81
C VAL A 92 11.51 -3.33 3.24
N GLN A 93 12.46 -4.22 3.50
CA GLN A 93 13.07 -4.36 4.82
C GLN A 93 13.86 -3.11 5.22
N ALA A 94 14.57 -2.46 4.28
CA ALA A 94 15.28 -1.21 4.54
C ALA A 94 14.32 -0.06 4.87
N TRP A 95 13.23 0.07 4.13
CA TRP A 95 12.20 1.08 4.39
C TRP A 95 11.56 0.91 5.76
N ARG A 96 11.22 -0.32 6.15
CA ARG A 96 10.68 -0.59 7.49
C ARG A 96 11.68 -0.36 8.62
N ARG A 97 12.99 -0.50 8.38
CA ARG A 97 13.99 -0.09 9.37
C ARG A 97 14.05 1.42 9.53
N ALA A 98 13.87 2.18 8.44
CA ALA A 98 13.87 3.64 8.48
C ALA A 98 12.55 4.21 9.04
N VAL A 99 11.42 3.55 8.75
CA VAL A 99 10.06 3.98 9.13
C VAL A 99 9.34 2.74 9.71
N PRO A 100 9.46 2.48 11.03
CA PRO A 100 8.93 1.25 11.65
C PRO A 100 7.41 1.06 11.53
N ASP A 101 6.65 2.15 11.44
CA ASP A 101 5.20 2.18 11.29
C ASP A 101 4.72 2.25 9.83
N LEU A 102 5.64 2.08 8.86
CA LEU A 102 5.33 2.09 7.43
C LEU A 102 4.32 0.99 7.06
N THR A 103 3.19 1.44 6.52
CA THR A 103 2.24 0.59 5.80
C THR A 103 2.69 0.45 4.34
N ILE A 104 2.82 -0.79 3.87
CA ILE A 104 3.04 -1.08 2.46
C ILE A 104 1.86 -1.82 1.87
N ARG A 105 1.26 -1.22 0.84
CA ARG A 105 0.22 -1.80 0.01
C ARG A 105 0.78 -2.20 -1.34
N SER A 106 0.37 -3.37 -1.84
CA SER A 106 0.72 -3.83 -3.19
C SER A 106 -0.44 -4.58 -3.84
N THR A 107 -0.34 -4.75 -5.14
CA THR A 107 -1.23 -5.61 -5.94
C THR A 107 -0.42 -6.68 -6.67
N PHE A 108 -0.98 -7.87 -6.77
CA PHE A 108 -0.41 -9.02 -7.45
C PHE A 108 -1.37 -9.59 -8.49
N ILE A 109 -0.81 -10.19 -9.53
CA ILE A 109 -1.55 -10.87 -10.58
C ILE A 109 -1.13 -12.33 -10.59
N VAL A 110 -2.09 -13.24 -10.43
CA VAL A 110 -1.90 -14.69 -10.57
C VAL A 110 -2.50 -15.17 -11.89
N GLY A 111 -1.99 -16.28 -12.41
CA GLY A 111 -2.45 -16.87 -13.66
C GLY A 111 -1.89 -16.21 -14.92
N PHE A 112 -0.81 -15.46 -14.80
CA PHE A 112 -0.16 -14.83 -15.95
C PHE A 112 0.32 -15.91 -16.95
N PRO A 113 0.25 -15.68 -18.28
CA PRO A 113 0.71 -16.67 -19.26
C PRO A 113 2.13 -17.16 -18.97
N GLY A 114 2.28 -18.47 -18.82
CA GLY A 114 3.54 -19.15 -18.47
C GLY A 114 3.82 -19.32 -16.99
N GLU A 115 2.97 -18.82 -16.07
CA GLU A 115 3.17 -18.97 -14.63
C GLU A 115 3.08 -20.45 -14.19
N THR A 116 4.19 -20.98 -13.66
CA THR A 116 4.28 -22.35 -13.15
C THR A 116 3.91 -22.44 -11.66
N GLU A 117 3.79 -23.66 -11.12
CA GLU A 117 3.59 -23.83 -9.68
C GLU A 117 4.79 -23.35 -8.86
N ASP A 118 6.01 -23.52 -9.36
CA ASP A 118 7.22 -23.03 -8.68
C ASP A 118 7.24 -21.48 -8.63
N ASP A 119 6.80 -20.81 -9.70
CA ASP A 119 6.67 -19.35 -9.72
C ASP A 119 5.66 -18.86 -8.68
N PHE A 120 4.53 -19.56 -8.58
CA PHE A 120 3.47 -19.23 -7.64
C PHE A 120 3.90 -19.51 -6.19
N GLN A 121 4.58 -20.62 -5.93
CA GLN A 121 5.10 -20.93 -4.60
C GLN A 121 6.16 -19.91 -4.17
N LEU A 122 7.06 -19.50 -5.07
CA LEU A 122 8.02 -18.42 -4.82
C LEU A 122 7.30 -17.12 -4.43
N LEU A 123 6.18 -16.79 -5.09
CA LEU A 123 5.37 -15.63 -4.73
C LEU A 123 4.79 -15.74 -3.31
N LEU A 124 4.27 -16.90 -2.91
CA LEU A 124 3.76 -17.11 -1.56
C LEU A 124 4.86 -16.99 -0.50
N ASP A 125 6.03 -17.61 -0.75
CA ASP A 125 7.18 -17.55 0.15
C ASP A 125 7.70 -16.11 0.29
N TRP A 126 7.80 -15.40 -0.83
CA TRP A 126 8.17 -13.99 -0.85
C TRP A 126 7.18 -13.14 -0.07
N LEU A 127 5.88 -13.38 -0.22
CA LEU A 127 4.84 -12.63 0.49
C LEU A 127 4.92 -12.86 2.01
N ALA A 128 5.19 -14.09 2.43
CA ALA A 128 5.40 -14.44 3.83
C ALA A 128 6.61 -13.69 4.43
N GLU A 129 7.72 -13.57 3.69
CA GLU A 129 8.91 -12.85 4.14
C GLU A 129 8.73 -11.33 4.10
N ALA A 130 8.16 -10.79 3.02
CA ALA A 130 7.89 -9.37 2.87
C ALA A 130 6.85 -8.88 3.92
N ALA A 131 5.92 -9.76 4.29
CA ALA A 131 4.87 -9.53 5.27
C ALA A 131 4.16 -8.18 5.05
N LEU A 132 3.69 -7.94 3.82
CA LEU A 132 3.06 -6.68 3.42
C LEU A 132 1.76 -6.42 4.20
N ASP A 133 1.45 -5.15 4.41
CA ASP A 133 0.31 -4.74 5.22
C ASP A 133 -1.01 -4.97 4.51
N ARG A 134 -1.06 -4.61 3.22
CA ARG A 134 -2.27 -4.70 2.39
C ARG A 134 -1.89 -5.30 1.05
N VAL A 135 -2.61 -6.33 0.63
CA VAL A 135 -2.41 -6.94 -0.68
C VAL A 135 -3.74 -7.18 -1.37
N GLY A 136 -3.85 -6.67 -2.59
CA GLY A 136 -4.86 -7.10 -3.56
C GLY A 136 -4.30 -8.17 -4.48
N CYS A 137 -5.14 -9.14 -4.84
CA CYS A 137 -4.81 -10.17 -5.83
C CYS A 137 -5.84 -10.14 -6.95
N PHE A 138 -5.37 -10.16 -8.19
CA PHE A 138 -6.19 -10.22 -9.38
C PHE A 138 -5.82 -11.45 -10.19
N LYS A 139 -6.81 -12.09 -10.80
CA LYS A 139 -6.55 -13.11 -11.81
C LYS A 139 -6.18 -12.40 -13.11
N TYR A 140 -5.21 -12.95 -13.83
CA TYR A 140 -4.88 -12.44 -15.15
C TYR A 140 -6.07 -12.61 -16.10
N GLU A 141 -6.50 -11.51 -16.69
CA GLU A 141 -7.50 -11.48 -17.75
C GLU A 141 -6.85 -10.95 -19.03
N ALA A 142 -7.08 -11.66 -20.13
CA ALA A 142 -6.60 -11.26 -21.45
C ALA A 142 -7.44 -10.09 -21.96
N VAL A 143 -6.91 -8.87 -21.86
CA VAL A 143 -7.55 -7.67 -22.41
C VAL A 143 -7.19 -7.54 -23.89
N ASP A 144 -8.17 -7.20 -24.74
CA ASP A 144 -7.95 -7.02 -26.17
C ASP A 144 -6.78 -6.05 -26.46
N GLY A 145 -5.86 -6.50 -27.30
CA GLY A 145 -4.66 -5.73 -27.69
C GLY A 145 -3.50 -5.75 -26.70
N ALA A 146 -3.59 -6.48 -25.59
CA ALA A 146 -2.46 -6.66 -24.67
C ALA A 146 -1.39 -7.57 -25.28
N ALA A 147 -0.12 -7.13 -25.27
CA ALA A 147 1.02 -7.92 -25.76
C ALA A 147 1.23 -9.25 -24.99
N ALA A 148 0.61 -9.39 -23.81
CA ALA A 148 0.62 -10.63 -23.04
C ALA A 148 -0.27 -11.72 -23.68
N ASN A 149 -1.20 -11.36 -24.57
CA ASN A 149 -2.04 -12.32 -25.29
C ASN A 149 -1.26 -13.13 -26.34
N ASP A 150 -0.11 -12.61 -26.78
CA ASP A 150 0.79 -13.29 -27.72
C ASP A 150 1.74 -14.28 -27.02
N LEU A 151 1.67 -14.38 -25.69
CA LEU A 151 2.50 -15.30 -24.91
C LEU A 151 1.85 -16.69 -24.83
N ASP A 152 2.66 -17.73 -25.01
CA ASP A 152 2.25 -19.10 -24.79
C ASP A 152 2.02 -19.40 -23.29
N GLY A 153 1.36 -20.53 -23.01
CA GLY A 153 1.20 -21.03 -21.63
C GLY A 153 0.06 -20.37 -20.86
N ALA A 154 -1.05 -20.05 -21.53
CA ALA A 154 -2.26 -19.56 -20.87
C ALA A 154 -2.68 -20.50 -19.74
N VAL A 155 -2.80 -19.94 -18.53
CA VAL A 155 -3.19 -20.69 -17.33
C VAL A 155 -4.70 -20.95 -17.35
N PRO A 156 -5.19 -22.18 -17.10
CA PRO A 156 -6.63 -22.46 -17.02
C PRO A 156 -7.31 -21.68 -15.90
N GLU A 157 -8.54 -21.22 -16.13
CA GLU A 157 -9.28 -20.38 -15.16
C GLU A 157 -9.43 -21.03 -13.78
N ALA A 158 -9.67 -22.35 -13.72
CA ALA A 158 -9.74 -23.09 -12.46
C ALA A 158 -8.44 -23.00 -11.65
N LEU A 159 -7.29 -23.00 -12.31
CA LEU A 159 -5.98 -22.86 -11.65
C LEU A 159 -5.74 -21.41 -11.21
N LYS A 160 -6.20 -20.42 -11.98
CA LYS A 160 -6.14 -19.01 -11.55
C LYS A 160 -6.98 -18.78 -10.30
N GLU A 161 -8.18 -19.35 -10.23
CA GLU A 161 -9.06 -19.29 -9.07
C GLU A 161 -8.42 -19.95 -7.84
N GLU A 162 -7.85 -21.14 -8.00
CA GLU A 162 -7.13 -21.82 -6.92
C GLU A 162 -5.98 -20.97 -6.38
N ARG A 163 -5.13 -20.43 -7.27
CA ARG A 163 -4.02 -19.55 -6.90
C ARG A 163 -4.49 -18.28 -6.22
N TRP A 164 -5.59 -17.69 -6.71
CA TRP A 164 -6.19 -16.50 -6.10
C TRP A 164 -6.60 -16.79 -4.65
N HIS A 165 -7.32 -17.89 -4.40
CA HIS A 165 -7.72 -18.28 -3.05
C HIS A 165 -6.52 -18.56 -2.13
N ARG A 166 -5.51 -19.29 -2.63
CA ARG A 166 -4.29 -19.59 -1.86
C ARG A 166 -3.53 -18.33 -1.48
N LEU A 167 -3.38 -17.38 -2.40
CA LEU A 167 -2.71 -16.11 -2.13
C LEU A 167 -3.51 -15.25 -1.15
N MET A 168 -4.82 -15.12 -1.35
CA MET A 168 -5.68 -14.34 -0.44
C MET A 168 -5.71 -14.93 0.97
N ALA A 169 -5.72 -16.26 1.12
CA ALA A 169 -5.61 -16.92 2.41
C ALA A 169 -4.25 -16.65 3.10
N ALA A 170 -3.15 -16.72 2.33
CA ALA A 170 -1.82 -16.39 2.84
C ALA A 170 -1.73 -14.92 3.30
N GLN A 171 -2.27 -13.99 2.50
CA GLN A 171 -2.31 -12.58 2.87
C GLN A 171 -3.19 -12.34 4.10
N GLN A 172 -4.35 -12.99 4.22
CA GLN A 172 -5.24 -12.81 5.36
C GLN A 172 -4.51 -13.12 6.66
N ALA A 173 -3.75 -14.23 6.71
CA ALA A 173 -2.93 -14.58 7.86
C ALA A 173 -1.86 -13.52 8.19
N ILE A 174 -1.23 -12.93 7.18
CA ILE A 174 -0.26 -11.83 7.35
C ILE A 174 -0.95 -10.58 7.91
N SER A 175 -2.08 -10.20 7.32
CA SER A 175 -2.86 -9.01 7.70
C SER A 175 -3.34 -9.11 9.15
N THR A 176 -3.94 -10.25 9.54
CA THR A 176 -4.34 -10.52 10.92
C THR A 176 -3.17 -10.34 11.89
N ARG A 177 -1.98 -10.88 11.58
CA ARG A 177 -0.80 -10.73 12.46
C ARG A 177 -0.31 -9.28 12.52
N ARG A 178 -0.32 -8.55 11.40
CA ARG A 178 0.10 -7.14 11.35
C ARG A 178 -0.84 -6.24 12.15
N LEU A 179 -2.16 -6.44 12.04
CA LEU A 179 -3.14 -5.65 12.79
C LEU A 179 -3.17 -6.04 14.27
N ALA A 180 -3.05 -7.33 14.61
CA ALA A 180 -2.97 -7.77 16.01
C ALA A 180 -1.78 -7.16 16.76
N ALA A 181 -0.68 -6.85 16.05
CA ALA A 181 0.48 -6.16 16.62
C ALA A 181 0.23 -4.68 16.94
N LYS A 182 -0.86 -4.07 16.43
CA LYS A 182 -1.30 -2.71 16.76
C LYS A 182 -2.08 -2.64 18.07
N ARG A 183 -2.59 -3.76 18.59
CA ARG A 183 -3.30 -3.78 19.88
C ARG A 183 -2.43 -3.23 21.01
N GLY A 184 -3.02 -2.40 21.86
CA GLY A 184 -2.37 -1.66 22.94
C GLY A 184 -1.68 -0.37 22.51
N GLN A 185 -1.51 -0.11 21.20
CA GLN A 185 -0.98 1.16 20.70
C GLN A 185 -2.05 2.25 20.69
N VAL A 186 -1.62 3.51 20.76
CA VAL A 186 -2.48 4.67 20.54
C VAL A 186 -2.18 5.23 19.16
N LEU A 187 -3.19 5.34 18.31
CA LEU A 187 -3.08 5.82 16.94
C LEU A 187 -3.86 7.12 16.74
N ASP A 188 -3.35 7.99 15.86
CA ASP A 188 -4.13 9.09 15.31
C ASP A 188 -5.15 8.52 14.32
N VAL A 189 -6.44 8.79 14.56
CA VAL A 189 -7.55 8.32 13.72
C VAL A 189 -8.32 9.53 13.20
N LEU A 190 -8.32 9.72 11.89
CA LEU A 190 -9.16 10.71 11.22
C LEU A 190 -10.57 10.15 11.10
N ILE A 191 -11.55 10.84 11.69
CA ILE A 191 -12.95 10.44 11.64
C ILE A 191 -13.54 10.82 10.29
N ASP A 192 -14.09 9.82 9.58
CA ASP A 192 -14.73 10.01 8.29
C ASP A 192 -16.25 10.14 8.45
N GLU A 193 -16.85 9.36 9.35
CA GLU A 193 -18.29 9.37 9.60
C GLU A 193 -18.65 9.03 11.05
N ILE A 194 -19.87 9.37 11.44
CA ILE A 194 -20.47 8.98 12.71
C ILE A 194 -21.66 8.08 12.38
N ASP A 195 -21.52 6.79 12.67
CA ASP A 195 -22.63 5.86 12.58
C ASP A 195 -23.49 5.96 13.85
N GLY A 196 -24.81 6.03 13.66
CA GLY A 196 -25.75 6.30 14.76
C GLY A 196 -25.75 5.24 15.86
N ASP A 197 -25.43 3.99 15.53
CA ASP A 197 -25.45 2.86 16.46
C ASP A 197 -24.02 2.41 16.84
N ALA A 198 -23.07 2.49 15.91
CA ALA A 198 -21.70 2.03 16.09
C ALA A 198 -20.72 3.11 16.59
N GLY A 199 -21.09 4.39 16.52
CA GLY A 199 -20.25 5.51 16.91
C GLY A 199 -19.31 5.99 15.79
N PRO A 200 -18.22 6.71 16.13
CA PRO A 200 -17.28 7.22 15.14
C PRO A 200 -16.54 6.12 14.39
N ILE A 201 -16.46 6.28 13.08
CA ILE A 201 -15.70 5.41 12.17
C ILE A 201 -14.68 6.28 11.45
N GLY A 202 -13.43 5.83 11.43
CA GLY A 202 -12.35 6.58 10.84
C GLY A 202 -11.23 5.71 10.30
N ARG A 203 -10.09 6.34 10.04
CA ARG A 203 -8.92 5.71 9.44
C ARG A 203 -7.64 6.17 10.13
N SER A 204 -6.70 5.24 10.31
CA SER A 204 -5.38 5.60 10.79
C SER A 204 -4.52 6.20 9.66
N LYS A 205 -3.34 6.71 10.02
CA LYS A 205 -2.31 7.08 9.04
C LYS A 205 -1.97 5.94 8.08
N GLY A 206 -2.19 4.69 8.46
CA GLY A 206 -1.95 3.50 7.65
C GLY A 206 -3.06 3.14 6.66
N ASP A 207 -4.20 3.85 6.65
CA ASP A 207 -5.39 3.41 5.90
C ASP A 207 -5.79 4.43 4.83
N ALA A 208 -5.77 4.00 3.56
CA ALA A 208 -6.31 4.78 2.46
C ALA A 208 -7.85 4.72 2.43
N PRO A 209 -8.52 5.79 1.96
CA PRO A 209 -9.98 5.81 1.89
C PRO A 209 -10.49 4.74 0.92
N GLU A 210 -11.63 4.14 1.24
CA GLU A 210 -12.40 3.16 0.43
C GLU A 210 -11.71 1.81 0.15
N ILE A 211 -10.37 1.74 0.17
CA ILE A 211 -9.61 0.56 -0.30
C ILE A 211 -8.90 -0.21 0.81
N ASP A 212 -8.70 0.42 1.97
CA ASP A 212 -8.09 -0.19 3.16
C ASP A 212 -9.13 -0.26 4.29
N GLY A 213 -8.70 -0.70 5.47
CA GLY A 213 -9.57 -0.96 6.61
C GLY A 213 -9.95 0.29 7.39
N LEU A 214 -10.88 0.09 8.30
CA LEU A 214 -11.45 1.12 9.15
C LEU A 214 -11.00 0.95 10.60
N VAL A 215 -11.11 2.03 11.35
CA VAL A 215 -10.96 2.06 12.80
C VAL A 215 -12.31 2.42 13.39
N TYR A 216 -12.90 1.47 14.11
CA TYR A 216 -14.14 1.63 14.84
C TYR A 216 -13.83 2.13 16.25
N VAL A 217 -14.38 3.28 16.62
CA VAL A 217 -14.14 3.91 17.92
C VAL A 217 -15.35 3.70 18.81
N ALA A 218 -15.21 2.85 19.82
CA ALA A 218 -16.25 2.59 20.80
C ALA A 218 -16.34 3.72 21.85
N GLY A 219 -17.56 3.95 22.33
CA GLY A 219 -17.87 4.91 23.40
C GLY A 219 -18.51 6.20 22.91
N ALA A 220 -19.16 6.91 23.83
CA ALA A 220 -19.74 8.21 23.53
C ALA A 220 -18.63 9.28 23.52
N CYS A 221 -18.27 9.77 22.34
CA CYS A 221 -17.48 10.99 22.18
C CYS A 221 -18.16 11.95 21.22
N ASP A 222 -18.06 13.26 21.50
CA ASP A 222 -18.64 14.34 20.69
C ASP A 222 -17.75 14.66 19.46
N ALA A 223 -17.38 13.61 18.72
CA ALA A 223 -16.55 13.72 17.53
C ALA A 223 -17.40 14.01 16.29
N LYS A 224 -16.81 14.70 15.33
CA LYS A 224 -17.41 14.94 14.01
C LYS A 224 -16.45 14.53 12.89
N PRO A 225 -16.97 14.30 11.67
CA PRO A 225 -16.12 14.08 10.51
C PRO A 225 -15.07 15.18 10.34
N GLY A 226 -13.82 14.78 10.09
CA GLY A 226 -12.66 15.65 9.99
C GLY A 226 -11.87 15.83 11.28
N ASP A 227 -12.40 15.43 12.44
CA ASP A 227 -11.63 15.41 13.68
C ASP A 227 -10.56 14.29 13.65
N ILE A 228 -9.43 14.53 14.31
CA ILE A 228 -8.42 13.50 14.55
C ILE A 228 -8.42 13.15 16.03
N LEU A 229 -8.82 11.92 16.34
CA LEU A 229 -8.84 11.38 17.70
C LEU A 229 -7.57 10.57 17.99
N GLN A 230 -7.13 10.58 19.24
CA GLN A 230 -6.22 9.58 19.75
C GLN A 230 -7.05 8.35 20.13
N VAL A 231 -6.80 7.20 19.51
CA VAL A 231 -7.56 5.98 19.77
C VAL A 231 -6.63 4.88 20.23
N ARG A 232 -6.91 4.31 21.40
CA ARG A 232 -6.23 3.11 21.88
C ARG A 232 -6.84 1.90 21.20
N ILE A 233 -6.03 1.18 20.43
CA ILE A 233 -6.46 -0.06 19.78
C ILE A 233 -6.58 -1.16 20.83
N GLU A 234 -7.76 -1.75 20.93
CA GLU A 234 -8.08 -2.81 21.87
C GLU A 234 -8.17 -4.17 21.17
N ASP A 235 -8.71 -4.18 19.95
CA ASP A 235 -8.83 -5.39 19.15
C ASP A 235 -8.66 -5.13 17.64
N SER A 236 -8.59 -6.22 16.88
CA SER A 236 -8.47 -6.19 15.42
C SER A 236 -9.01 -7.47 14.82
N ASP A 237 -9.60 -7.39 13.63
CA ASP A 237 -9.84 -8.57 12.81
C ASP A 237 -8.77 -8.70 11.70
N ALA A 238 -9.11 -9.32 10.57
CA ALA A 238 -8.18 -9.46 9.45
C ALA A 238 -7.90 -8.14 8.71
N TYR A 239 -8.78 -7.14 8.79
CA TYR A 239 -8.72 -5.93 7.96
C TYR A 239 -8.94 -4.62 8.76
N ASP A 240 -9.69 -4.69 9.86
CA ASP A 240 -10.16 -3.56 10.64
C ASP A 240 -9.62 -3.55 12.08
N LEU A 241 -9.65 -2.37 12.69
CA LEU A 241 -9.22 -2.11 14.05
C LEU A 241 -10.38 -1.62 14.91
N TYR A 242 -10.35 -1.97 16.18
CA TYR A 242 -11.37 -1.58 17.16
C TYR A 242 -10.67 -0.99 18.37
N GLY A 243 -11.19 0.12 18.88
CA GLY A 243 -10.56 0.80 20.00
C GLY A 243 -11.43 1.84 20.66
N THR A 244 -10.88 2.52 21.65
CA THR A 244 -11.56 3.58 22.40
C THR A 244 -10.76 4.87 22.33
N ALA A 245 -11.47 6.01 22.28
CA ALA A 245 -10.81 7.32 22.33
C ALA A 245 -10.07 7.49 23.67
N VAL A 246 -8.85 8.05 23.62
CA VAL A 246 -8.09 8.43 24.81
C VAL A 246 -8.03 9.94 24.94
N GLY A 247 -8.55 10.46 26.05
CA GLY A 247 -8.63 11.91 26.33
C GLY A 247 -10.05 12.35 26.56
#